data_AF-A0A7S1GS66-F1
#
_entry.id   AF-A0A7S1GS66-F1
#
_cell.length_a   1.000
_cell.length_b   1.000
_cell.length_c   1.000
_cell.angle_alpha   90.00
_cell.angle_beta   90.00
_cell.angle_gamma   90.00
#
_symmetry.space_group_name_H-M   'P 1'
#
loop_
_entity.id
_entity.type
_entity.pdbx_description
1 polymer ?
#
loop_
_entity_poly.entity_id
_entity_poly.type
_entity_poly.pdbx_seq_one_letter_code
_entity_poly.pdbx_strand_id
1 'polypeptide(L)'
;LLAASLDQGSEHPLAHAIVDAGRARKLPLEQAVDFESSTGIGVRGQVSGRRLALGNTALMGQDGVDVSPLRAPAEELRQKGSSVMFLAEDGWLLGILAV
;
A
#
# COMPACT_ATOMS: atom_id res chain seq x y z
N LEU A 1 -2.67 7.79 6.05
CA LEU A 1 -3.14 8.80 5.08
C LEU A 1 -2.86 8.32 3.67
N LEU A 2 -1.58 8.16 3.30
CA LEU A 2 -1.12 7.81 1.94
C LEU A 2 -1.75 6.53 1.39
N ALA A 3 -1.61 5.38 2.07
CA ALA A 3 -2.20 4.12 1.61
C ALA A 3 -3.72 4.21 1.43
N ALA A 4 -4.43 4.74 2.42
CA ALA A 4 -5.89 4.92 2.34
C ALA A 4 -6.32 5.96 1.30
N SER A 5 -5.46 6.90 0.92
CA SER A 5 -5.73 7.86 -0.16
C SER A 5 -5.53 7.21 -1.54
N LEU A 6 -4.47 6.40 -1.67
CA LEU A 6 -4.14 5.66 -2.88
C LEU A 6 -5.19 4.59 -3.20
N ASP A 7 -5.63 3.83 -2.20
CA ASP A 7 -6.55 2.70 -2.36
C ASP A 7 -8.02 3.09 -2.61
N GLN A 8 -8.36 4.38 -2.61
CA GLN A 8 -9.75 4.82 -2.82
C GLN A 8 -10.33 4.40 -4.17
N GLY A 9 -9.49 4.16 -5.19
CA GLY A 9 -9.89 3.71 -6.53
C GLY A 9 -9.94 2.19 -6.72
N SER A 10 -9.65 1.41 -5.69
CA SER A 10 -9.56 -0.05 -5.76
C SER A 10 -10.83 -0.72 -5.20
N GLU A 11 -11.37 -1.72 -5.92
CA GLU A 11 -12.56 -2.48 -5.51
C GLU A 11 -12.21 -3.74 -4.70
N HIS A 12 -10.94 -3.94 -4.36
CA HIS A 12 -10.51 -5.11 -3.61
C HIS A 12 -10.94 -5.03 -2.13
N PRO A 13 -11.34 -6.16 -1.50
CA PRO A 13 -11.71 -6.19 -0.07
C PRO A 13 -10.66 -5.60 0.87
N LEU A 14 -9.38 -5.77 0.53
CA LEU A 14 -8.27 -5.20 1.30
C LEU A 14 -8.22 -3.68 1.21
N ALA A 15 -8.45 -3.12 0.03
CA ALA A 15 -8.49 -1.67 -0.18
C ALA A 15 -9.63 -1.04 0.64
N HIS A 16 -10.81 -1.69 0.65
CA HIS A 16 -11.92 -1.28 1.50
C HIS A 16 -11.51 -1.23 2.98
N ALA A 17 -10.85 -2.27 3.50
CA ALA A 17 -10.39 -2.28 4.89
C ALA A 17 -9.41 -1.14 5.21
N ILE A 18 -8.47 -0.84 4.29
CA ILE A 18 -7.49 0.24 4.45
C ILE A 18 -8.18 1.62 4.41
N VAL A 19 -9.09 1.84 3.45
CA VAL A 19 -9.85 3.08 3.30
C VAL A 19 -10.76 3.31 4.51
N ASP A 20 -11.48 2.28 4.96
CA ASP A 20 -12.37 2.37 6.12
C ASP A 20 -11.60 2.63 7.41
N ALA A 21 -10.44 2.01 7.60
CA ALA A 21 -9.54 2.33 8.71
C ALA A 21 -9.07 3.80 8.66
N GLY A 22 -8.79 4.33 7.47
CA GLY A 22 -8.46 5.74 7.25
C GLY A 22 -9.62 6.68 7.63
N ARG A 23 -10.84 6.36 7.19
CA ARG A 23 -12.07 7.11 7.50
C ARG A 23 -12.42 7.08 8.98
N ALA A 24 -12.32 5.91 9.62
CA ALA A 24 -12.57 5.75 11.06
C ALA A 24 -11.60 6.61 11.90
N ARG A 25 -10.36 6.76 11.43
CA ARG A 25 -9.35 7.65 12.02
C ARG A 25 -9.49 9.12 11.61
N LYS A 26 -10.54 9.47 10.85
CA LYS A 26 -10.80 10.82 10.31
C LYS A 26 -9.60 11.43 9.58
N LEU A 27 -8.85 10.59 8.86
CA LEU A 27 -7.74 11.08 8.05
C LEU A 27 -8.28 11.90 6.86
N PRO A 28 -7.63 13.01 6.48
CA PRO A 28 -8.04 13.83 5.35
C PRO A 28 -7.66 13.15 4.04
N LEU A 29 -8.37 12.09 3.65
CA LEU A 29 -8.04 11.30 2.47
C LEU A 29 -8.09 12.16 1.20
N GLU A 30 -7.11 11.95 0.33
CA GLU A 30 -6.95 12.70 -0.91
C GLU A 30 -7.11 11.81 -2.12
N GLN A 31 -7.65 12.34 -3.21
CA GLN A 31 -7.85 11.56 -4.43
C GLN A 31 -6.50 11.29 -5.10
N ALA A 32 -6.26 10.03 -5.46
CA ALA A 32 -5.11 9.66 -6.28
C ALA A 32 -5.33 10.04 -7.74
N VAL A 33 -4.27 10.49 -8.41
CA VAL A 33 -4.19 10.66 -9.87
C VAL A 33 -3.26 9.62 -10.47
N ASP A 34 -3.41 9.35 -11.77
CA ASP A 34 -2.66 8.29 -12.49
C ASP A 34 -2.72 6.94 -11.75
N PHE A 35 -3.91 6.60 -11.24
CA PHE A 35 -4.11 5.37 -10.50
C PHE A 35 -4.03 4.15 -11.42
N GLU A 36 -3.20 3.20 -11.06
CA GLU A 36 -3.03 1.94 -11.76
C GLU A 36 -3.18 0.77 -10.80
N SER A 37 -3.93 -0.25 -11.21
CA SER A 37 -4.13 -1.48 -10.44
C SER A 37 -3.60 -2.68 -11.21
N SER A 38 -2.84 -3.52 -10.51
CA SER A 38 -2.33 -4.79 -11.00
C SER A 38 -2.87 -5.93 -10.13
N THR A 39 -3.80 -6.70 -10.69
CA THR A 39 -4.49 -7.79 -9.98
C THR A 39 -3.51 -8.75 -9.33
N GLY A 40 -3.66 -8.96 -8.02
CA GLY A 40 -2.79 -9.85 -7.23
C GLY A 40 -1.39 -9.30 -6.95
N ILE A 41 -1.05 -8.09 -7.40
CA ILE A 41 0.26 -7.47 -7.23
C ILE A 41 0.17 -6.22 -6.34
N GLY A 42 -0.75 -5.30 -6.65
CA GLY A 42 -0.93 -4.05 -5.90
C GLY A 42 -1.36 -2.88 -6.78
N VAL A 43 -1.21 -1.67 -6.26
CA VAL A 43 -1.62 -0.42 -6.90
C VAL A 43 -0.51 0.63 -6.90
N ARG A 44 -0.56 1.54 -7.85
CA ARG A 44 0.31 2.73 -7.96
C ARG A 44 -0.51 3.97 -8.26
N GLY A 45 0.07 5.13 -7.99
CA GLY A 45 -0.54 6.41 -8.34
C GLY A 45 0.13 7.57 -7.62
N GLN A 46 -0.44 8.76 -7.76
CA GLN A 46 0.06 9.97 -7.14
C GLN A 46 -0.95 10.57 -6.17
N VAL A 47 -0.51 10.88 -4.95
CA VAL A 47 -1.31 11.57 -3.93
C VAL A 47 -0.53 12.79 -3.45
N SER A 48 -1.13 13.99 -3.53
CA SER A 48 -0.42 15.25 -3.22
C SER A 48 0.92 15.42 -3.97
N GLY A 49 0.99 14.96 -5.22
CA GLY A 49 2.21 15.00 -6.04
C GLY A 49 3.29 13.99 -5.64
N ARG A 50 3.00 13.07 -4.71
CA ARG A 50 3.92 12.02 -4.26
C ARG A 50 3.60 10.74 -5.01
N ARG A 51 4.59 10.14 -5.68
CA ARG A 51 4.40 8.85 -6.36
C ARG A 51 4.43 7.73 -5.35
N LEU A 52 3.33 7.01 -5.24
CA LEU A 52 3.13 5.96 -4.26
C LEU A 52 2.97 4.60 -4.94
N ALA A 53 3.45 3.57 -4.25
CA ALA A 53 3.20 2.18 -4.58
C ALA A 53 2.72 1.44 -3.32
N LEU A 54 1.66 0.66 -3.45
CA LEU A 54 1.12 -0.18 -2.38
C LEU A 54 0.91 -1.59 -2.90
N GLY A 55 1.75 -2.54 -2.48
CA GLY A 55 1.81 -3.83 -3.14
C GLY A 55 2.57 -4.91 -2.38
N ASN A 56 2.59 -6.10 -2.97
CA ASN A 56 3.43 -7.20 -2.51
C ASN A 56 4.89 -7.01 -2.97
N THR A 57 5.74 -8.00 -2.70
CA THR A 57 7.16 -7.97 -3.08
C THR A 57 7.40 -7.91 -4.58
N ALA A 58 6.45 -8.38 -5.42
CA ALA A 58 6.57 -8.27 -6.87
C ALA A 58 6.41 -6.82 -7.34
N LEU A 59 5.45 -6.07 -6.78
CA LEU A 59 5.32 -4.63 -7.06
C LEU A 59 6.58 -3.87 -6.64
N MET A 60 7.06 -4.15 -5.41
CA MET A 60 8.25 -3.49 -4.87
C MET A 60 9.49 -3.77 -5.72
N GLY A 61 9.65 -5.01 -6.20
CA GLY A 61 10.74 -5.37 -7.11
C GLY A 61 10.67 -4.66 -8.46
N GLN A 62 9.47 -4.50 -9.04
CA GLN A 62 9.27 -3.73 -10.27
C GLN A 62 9.65 -2.26 -10.11
N ASP A 63 9.40 -1.69 -8.93
CA ASP A 63 9.67 -0.27 -8.62
C ASP A 63 11.06 -0.03 -8.03
N GLY A 64 11.89 -1.08 -7.93
CA GLY A 64 13.24 -1.00 -7.37
C GLY A 64 13.29 -0.68 -5.87
N VAL A 65 12.21 -0.95 -5.13
CA VAL A 65 12.10 -0.69 -3.70
C VAL A 65 12.76 -1.80 -2.89
N ASP A 66 13.73 -1.45 -2.05
CA ASP A 66 14.32 -2.41 -1.10
C ASP A 66 13.38 -2.67 0.09
N VAL A 67 12.86 -3.89 0.16
CA VAL A 67 11.97 -4.35 1.25
C VAL A 67 12.72 -5.04 2.39
N SER A 68 14.04 -5.25 2.25
CA SER A 68 14.86 -5.98 3.23
C SER A 68 14.70 -5.48 4.68
N PRO A 69 14.60 -4.17 4.95
CA PRO A 69 14.44 -3.66 6.32
C PRO A 69 13.17 -4.16 7.03
N LEU A 70 12.09 -4.45 6.29
CA LEU A 70 10.81 -4.89 6.85
C LEU A 70 10.45 -6.33 6.49
N ARG A 71 11.37 -7.08 5.87
CA ARG A 71 11.09 -8.46 5.45
C ARG A 71 10.74 -9.38 6.62
N ALA A 72 11.52 -9.32 7.71
CA ALA A 72 11.28 -10.15 8.89
C ALA A 72 9.93 -9.85 9.58
N PRO A 73 9.61 -8.58 9.93
CA PRO A 73 8.31 -8.28 10.54
C PRO A 73 7.12 -8.56 9.59
N ALA A 74 7.29 -8.36 8.28
CA ALA A 74 6.26 -8.72 7.30
C ALA A 74 5.97 -10.23 7.29
N GLU A 75 7.02 -11.05 7.37
CA GLU A 75 6.88 -12.50 7.40
C GLU A 75 6.25 -13.00 8.70
N GLU A 76 6.61 -12.40 9.85
CA GLU A 76 5.99 -12.73 11.13
C GLU A 76 4.47 -12.47 11.12
N LEU A 77 4.04 -11.35 10.52
CA LEU A 77 2.62 -11.02 10.38
C LEU A 77 1.90 -11.99 9.43
N ARG A 78 2.55 -12.40 8.33
CA ARG A 78 2.00 -13.42 7.42
C ARG A 78 1.83 -14.77 8.09
N GLN A 79 2.79 -15.18 8.92
CA GLN A 79 2.71 -16.43 9.69
C GLN A 79 1.56 -16.41 10.70
N LYS A 80 1.15 -15.22 11.16
CA LYS A 80 -0.05 -15.03 12.00
C LYS A 80 -1.36 -14.99 11.19
N GLY A 81 -1.30 -15.17 9.87
CA GLY A 81 -2.44 -15.21 8.97
C GLY A 81 -2.82 -13.85 8.38
N SER A 82 -2.07 -12.79 8.66
CA SER A 82 -2.37 -11.47 8.10
C SER A 82 -1.97 -11.36 6.63
N SER A 83 -2.77 -10.62 5.87
CA SER A 83 -2.37 -10.15 4.54
C SER A 83 -1.45 -8.94 4.69
N VAL A 84 -0.24 -9.00 4.13
CA VAL A 84 0.77 -7.94 4.28
C VAL A 84 1.15 -7.29 2.96
N MET A 85 1.00 -5.96 2.91
CA MET A 85 1.36 -5.09 1.80
C MET A 85 2.48 -4.13 2.22
N PHE A 86 3.37 -3.78 1.29
CA PHE A 86 4.40 -2.77 1.47
C PHE A 86 3.92 -1.45 0.87
N LEU A 87 4.16 -0.35 1.58
CA LEU A 87 3.94 1.01 1.09
C LEU A 87 5.29 1.63 0.76
N ALA A 88 5.40 2.23 -0.41
CA ALA A 88 6.56 2.96 -0.86
C ALA A 88 6.18 4.32 -1.46
N GLU A 89 7.14 5.23 -1.44
CA GLU A 89 7.06 6.56 -2.04
C GLU A 89 8.35 6.86 -2.79
N ASP A 90 8.25 7.25 -4.06
CA ASP A 90 9.40 7.61 -4.90
C ASP A 90 10.56 6.58 -4.84
N GLY A 91 10.21 5.29 -4.78
CA GLY A 91 11.17 4.18 -4.70
C GLY A 91 11.66 3.85 -3.27
N TRP A 92 11.22 4.60 -2.26
CA TRP A 92 11.62 4.40 -0.86
C TRP A 92 10.54 3.66 -0.08
N LEU A 93 10.95 2.62 0.65
CA LEU A 93 10.05 1.88 1.54
C LEU A 93 9.62 2.77 2.72
N LEU A 94 8.32 2.97 2.89
CA LEU A 94 7.74 3.73 3.99
C LEU A 94 7.26 2.84 5.14
N GLY A 95 6.80 1.62 4.83
CA GLY A 95 6.21 0.76 5.85
C GLY A 95 5.49 -0.46 5.29
N ILE A 96 4.83 -1.17 6.20
CA ILE A 96 3.95 -2.30 5.89
C ILE A 96 2.55 -2.05 6.45
N LEU A 97 1.53 -2.55 5.75
CA LEU A 97 0.17 -2.65 6.22
C LEU A 97 -0.17 -4.13 6.37
N ALA A 98 -0.76 -4.48 7.51
CA ALA A 98 -1.26 -5.83 7.79
C ALA A 98 -2.76 -5.75 8.11
N VAL A 99 -3.53 -6.62 7.47
CA VAL A 99 -4.99 -6.78 7.67
C VAL A 99 -5.29 -8.21 8.02
#